data_AF-A0A2V8GA25-F1
#
_entry.id   AF-A0A2V8GA25-F1
#
_cell.length_a   1.000
_cell.length_b   1.000
_cell.length_c   1.000
_cell.angle_alpha   90.00
_cell.angle_beta   90.00
_cell.angle_gamma   90.00
#
_symmetry.space_group_name_H-M   'P 1'
#
loop_
_entity.id
_entity.type
_entity.pdbx_description
1 polymer ?
#
loop_
_entity_poly.entity_id
_entity_poly.type
_entity_poly.pdbx_seq_one_letter_code
_entity_poly.pdbx_strand_id
1 'polypeptide(L)'
;MSRVLLAFAFLAGAFQSSNDYGDPKTWLCRPGRSDACAIDNTTTVVAADGKLTRETWSVDPNAPIDCFYVYPTVSTDQAPNSDMTADPAELNVIKQQFARLGSKCRPYAPLYRQVTLAGLSRVLTGAVSLERGVQYDDVRDGWNQYLQNDNNGRGFVLVAHSQGSFILNRLIREEIDGKPIQSRMVSAILLGTVIAVPKDKDVGGTFQHVPLCHSATQTGCVITFGAFRSTVPPPANTLFGKVADPTMVAACTNPAALGGGSGELHAYLDKTGRTITSTIPPKPWVTPEQPIDTPWVSVPGLLTAKCASNENASGYLEVTVHGDPADPRVDDIVGDVGRGGNVAANWGLHLIDVNLVMGNLLDIVGQQAKAYAASLGAPPKPGAAQTPSLAEMSPTDVAAGKRVFDAQCAWCHGAGGTGGFGPDFQRVTLRYASTDASLVDIVRNGIPGTEMPGSPSGLTDRMAWQIAAYVRSLGRVAARPIPGDPQRGAAVYQANGCAACHVVLGSGGVLGPDLTAVGALRGPAYLRESLIDPAATHPPAYLVVRVVTNGGKEIRGIRLNEDVFWIHLRDQTSALHVLQKADLSLVEREPKATFMPSYASRLSATELDDLVAYLASLRGKPRGEP
;
A
#
# COMPACT_ATOMS: atom_id res chain seq x y z
N MET A 1 5.08 19.97 61.61
CA MET A 1 5.22 18.81 60.71
C MET A 1 4.09 18.87 59.68
N SER A 2 4.30 19.56 58.56
CA SER A 2 3.34 19.63 57.47
C SER A 2 3.71 18.60 56.41
N ARG A 3 2.82 17.65 56.12
CA ARG A 3 2.95 16.71 55.01
C ARG A 3 2.20 17.28 53.81
N VAL A 4 2.94 17.57 52.75
CA VAL A 4 2.46 17.98 51.43
C VAL A 4 1.88 16.77 50.70
N LEU A 5 0.65 16.88 50.21
CA LEU A 5 0.05 15.97 49.23
C LEU A 5 0.81 16.12 47.90
N LEU A 6 1.38 15.03 47.37
CA LEU A 6 1.70 14.93 45.94
C LEU A 6 0.52 14.26 45.23
N ALA A 7 -0.19 15.03 44.42
CA ALA A 7 -1.10 14.51 43.41
C ALA A 7 -0.28 13.98 42.23
N PHE A 8 -0.38 12.68 41.95
CA PHE A 8 0.10 12.10 40.70
C PHE A 8 -0.95 12.38 39.61
N ALA A 9 -0.66 13.35 38.76
CA ALA A 9 -1.36 13.51 37.50
C ALA A 9 -0.96 12.35 36.57
N PHE A 10 -1.90 11.43 36.32
CA PHE A 10 -1.78 10.47 35.23
C PHE A 10 -1.87 11.25 33.91
N LEU A 11 -0.74 11.38 33.21
CA LEU A 11 -0.72 11.75 31.81
C LEU A 11 -1.33 10.58 31.03
N ALA A 12 -2.62 10.72 30.68
CA ALA A 12 -3.23 9.92 29.63
C ALA A 12 -2.42 10.15 28.34
N GLY A 13 -1.67 9.15 27.89
CA GLY A 13 -1.08 9.17 26.57
C GLY A 13 -2.20 9.23 25.55
N ALA A 14 -2.26 10.30 24.76
CA ALA A 14 -3.23 10.43 23.68
C ALA A 14 -3.05 9.25 22.71
N PHE A 15 -4.09 8.44 22.54
CA PHE A 15 -4.20 7.54 21.40
C PHE A 15 -4.11 8.40 20.13
N GLN A 16 -3.05 8.24 19.35
CA GLN A 16 -2.94 8.94 18.07
C GLN A 16 -3.88 8.24 17.08
N SER A 17 -4.93 8.94 16.66
CA SER A 17 -5.88 8.44 15.65
C SER A 17 -5.17 8.15 14.33
N SER A 18 -5.75 7.24 13.54
CA SER A 18 -5.38 7.08 12.13
C SER A 18 -5.62 8.39 11.37
N ASN A 19 -4.77 8.68 10.38
CA ASN A 19 -4.95 9.84 9.52
C ASN A 19 -6.04 9.56 8.47
N ASP A 20 -6.82 10.57 8.11
CA ASP A 20 -7.79 10.49 7.02
C ASP A 20 -7.11 10.86 5.69
N TYR A 21 -6.68 9.86 4.93
CA TYR A 21 -6.07 10.07 3.63
C TYR A 21 -7.07 10.49 2.53
N GLY A 22 -8.37 10.51 2.83
CA GLY A 22 -9.36 11.18 1.98
C GLY A 22 -9.21 12.71 1.98
N ASP A 23 -8.68 13.28 3.07
CA ASP A 23 -8.41 14.72 3.18
C ASP A 23 -7.23 15.12 2.27
N PRO A 24 -7.40 16.08 1.34
CA PRO A 24 -6.29 16.63 0.58
C PRO A 24 -5.07 17.07 1.43
N LYS A 25 -5.25 17.50 2.67
CA LYS A 25 -4.14 18.00 3.51
C LYS A 25 -3.12 16.93 3.91
N THR A 26 -3.48 15.65 3.86
CA THR A 26 -2.57 14.53 4.19
C THR A 26 -1.69 14.12 3.01
N TRP A 27 -1.56 14.96 1.98
CA TRP A 27 -0.77 14.69 0.79
C TRP A 27 0.13 15.89 0.48
N LEU A 28 1.43 15.63 0.34
CA LEU A 28 2.39 16.59 -0.19
C LEU A 28 2.19 16.79 -1.70
N CYS A 29 1.87 15.70 -2.40
CA CYS A 29 1.54 15.71 -3.82
C CYS A 29 0.28 14.88 -4.09
N ARG A 30 -0.67 15.46 -4.81
CA ARG A 30 -1.78 14.72 -5.41
C ARG A 30 -2.20 15.39 -6.73
N PRO A 31 -2.47 14.64 -7.81
CA PRO A 31 -2.70 15.21 -9.13
C PRO A 31 -3.86 16.22 -9.16
N GLY A 32 -3.71 17.29 -9.96
CA GLY A 32 -4.73 18.32 -10.12
C GLY A 32 -4.69 19.46 -9.09
N ARG A 33 -3.65 19.51 -8.25
CA ARG A 33 -3.46 20.55 -7.23
C ARG A 33 -2.22 21.39 -7.51
N SER A 34 -2.24 22.60 -6.96
CA SER A 34 -1.06 23.46 -6.85
C SER A 34 -0.39 23.20 -5.49
N ASP A 35 0.36 22.10 -5.38
CA ASP A 35 0.99 21.61 -4.15
C ASP A 35 2.53 21.49 -4.28
N ALA A 36 3.20 20.68 -3.45
CA ALA A 36 4.66 20.55 -3.45
C ALA A 36 5.24 20.03 -4.78
N CYS A 37 4.43 19.35 -5.60
CA CYS A 37 4.84 18.87 -6.91
C CYS A 37 4.59 19.89 -8.03
N ALA A 38 3.85 20.98 -7.77
CA ALA A 38 3.57 22.04 -8.74
C ALA A 38 4.69 23.11 -8.77
N ILE A 39 5.91 22.66 -9.10
CA ILE A 39 7.11 23.50 -9.13
C ILE A 39 7.79 23.46 -10.51
N ASP A 40 8.53 24.51 -10.84
CA ASP A 40 9.37 24.54 -12.04
C ASP A 40 10.60 23.64 -11.86
N ASN A 41 10.82 22.75 -12.82
CA ASN A 41 12.00 21.88 -12.89
C ASN A 41 12.82 22.13 -14.16
N THR A 42 12.67 23.29 -14.80
CA THR A 42 13.54 23.73 -15.89
C THR A 42 15.00 23.69 -15.44
N THR A 43 15.89 23.29 -16.35
CA THR A 43 17.29 23.03 -16.06
C THR A 43 18.17 23.82 -17.01
N THR A 44 19.27 24.40 -16.49
CA THR A 44 20.37 24.89 -17.32
C THR A 44 21.35 23.76 -17.53
N VAL A 45 21.55 23.38 -18.78
CA VAL A 45 22.56 22.40 -19.17
C VAL A 45 23.86 23.14 -19.45
N VAL A 46 24.92 22.75 -18.75
CA VAL A 46 26.27 23.27 -18.96
C VAL A 46 27.05 22.21 -19.75
N ALA A 47 27.25 22.48 -21.04
CA ALA A 47 28.02 21.60 -21.91
C ALA A 47 29.52 21.71 -21.63
N ALA A 48 30.30 20.70 -22.07
CA ALA A 48 31.74 20.63 -21.85
C ALA A 48 32.55 21.77 -22.51
N ASP A 49 31.96 22.51 -23.44
CA ASP A 49 32.54 23.72 -24.02
C ASP A 49 32.15 25.01 -23.24
N GLY A 50 31.44 24.87 -22.12
CA GLY A 50 30.94 25.98 -21.30
C GLY A 50 29.66 26.62 -21.83
N LYS A 51 29.09 26.11 -22.93
CA LYS A 51 27.84 26.64 -23.48
C LYS A 51 26.66 26.30 -22.56
N LEU A 52 25.90 27.33 -22.23
CA LEU A 52 24.65 27.20 -21.49
C LEU A 52 23.48 27.00 -22.45
N THR A 53 22.68 25.97 -22.20
CA THR A 53 21.40 25.76 -22.88
C THR A 53 20.30 25.49 -21.86
N ARG A 54 19.04 25.72 -22.25
CA ARG A 54 17.89 25.49 -21.38
C ARG A 54 17.17 24.22 -21.79
N GLU A 55 17.00 23.32 -20.84
CA GLU A 55 16.09 22.19 -20.91
C GLU A 55 14.79 22.54 -20.18
N THR A 56 13.71 22.69 -20.94
CA THR A 56 12.38 22.99 -20.39
C THR A 56 11.74 21.74 -19.80
N TRP A 57 11.05 21.90 -18.68
CA TRP A 57 10.30 20.81 -18.06
C TRP A 57 8.81 21.17 -17.97
N SER A 58 7.96 20.16 -18.17
CA SER A 58 6.52 20.28 -17.91
C SER A 58 5.97 18.95 -17.39
N VAL A 59 4.93 19.04 -16.56
CA VAL A 59 4.15 17.88 -16.14
C VAL A 59 3.46 17.25 -17.35
N ASP A 60 3.36 15.92 -17.39
CA ASP A 60 2.52 15.21 -18.35
C ASP A 60 1.13 14.97 -17.73
N PRO A 61 0.10 15.77 -18.08
CA PRO A 61 -1.24 15.58 -17.53
C PRO A 61 -1.88 14.27 -17.99
N ASN A 62 -1.36 13.64 -19.05
CA ASN A 62 -1.86 12.40 -19.63
C ASN A 62 -0.92 11.23 -19.36
N ALA A 63 -0.02 11.36 -18.39
CA ALA A 63 0.91 10.30 -18.04
C ALA A 63 0.15 8.96 -17.91
N PRO A 64 0.68 7.84 -18.46
CA PRO A 64 -0.08 6.59 -18.55
C PRO A 64 -0.09 5.77 -17.25
N ILE A 65 0.80 6.12 -16.32
CA ILE A 65 1.02 5.42 -15.05
C ILE A 65 1.08 6.43 -13.90
N ASP A 66 1.09 5.92 -12.68
CA ASP A 66 1.14 6.72 -11.45
C ASP A 66 2.47 6.47 -10.73
N CYS A 67 2.98 7.47 -10.00
CA CYS A 67 4.09 7.28 -9.07
C CYS A 67 3.62 7.53 -7.64
N PHE A 68 3.92 6.61 -6.75
CA PHE A 68 3.63 6.72 -5.33
C PHE A 68 4.94 6.82 -4.55
N TYR A 69 5.17 7.97 -3.92
CA TYR A 69 6.44 8.32 -3.30
C TYR A 69 6.38 8.37 -1.78
N VAL A 70 7.31 7.68 -1.14
CA VAL A 70 7.52 7.74 0.31
C VAL A 70 8.90 8.35 0.56
N TYR A 71 8.89 9.55 1.13
CA TYR A 71 10.08 10.38 1.29
C TYR A 71 10.96 9.93 2.47
N PRO A 72 12.23 10.37 2.55
CA PRO A 72 13.15 10.00 3.61
C PRO A 72 12.91 10.79 4.91
N THR A 73 13.71 10.50 5.95
CA THR A 73 13.76 11.32 7.18
C THR A 73 14.30 12.72 6.89
N VAL A 74 13.43 13.72 6.96
CA VAL A 74 13.75 15.14 6.68
C VAL A 74 13.15 16.13 7.65
N SER A 75 12.07 15.77 8.36
CA SER A 75 11.37 16.69 9.25
C SER A 75 12.30 17.24 10.33
N THR A 76 12.20 18.55 10.53
CA THR A 76 12.92 19.34 11.52
C THR A 76 12.18 19.46 12.85
N ASP A 77 11.04 18.78 12.98
CA ASP A 77 10.29 18.68 14.23
C ASP A 77 11.14 18.11 15.37
N GLN A 78 10.88 18.62 16.58
CA GLN A 78 11.63 18.23 17.77
C GLN A 78 11.10 16.94 18.41
N ALA A 79 9.87 16.55 18.06
CA ALA A 79 9.32 15.27 18.48
C ALA A 79 10.04 14.11 17.75
N PRO A 80 10.05 12.88 18.31
CA PRO A 80 10.70 11.74 17.65
C PRO A 80 10.09 11.38 16.28
N ASN A 81 8.79 11.64 16.11
CA ASN A 81 8.08 11.51 14.85
C ASN A 81 7.51 12.87 14.45
N SER A 82 7.45 13.15 13.15
CA SER A 82 6.87 14.39 12.63
C SER A 82 5.38 14.45 12.94
N ASP A 83 4.83 15.65 12.87
CA ASP A 83 3.39 15.83 12.86
C ASP A 83 2.81 15.69 11.42
N MET A 84 1.56 16.14 11.23
CA MET A 84 0.88 16.12 9.93
C MET A 84 0.83 17.51 9.29
N THR A 85 1.80 18.36 9.60
CA THR A 85 1.99 19.69 9.02
C THR A 85 3.35 19.74 8.34
N ALA A 86 3.34 19.74 7.01
CA ALA A 86 4.56 19.75 6.23
C ALA A 86 5.45 20.97 6.54
N ASP A 87 6.70 20.72 6.93
CA ASP A 87 7.71 21.76 7.10
C ASP A 87 8.46 22.08 5.78
N PRO A 88 9.29 23.14 5.72
CA PRO A 88 10.05 23.47 4.51
C PRO A 88 11.04 22.38 4.05
N ALA A 89 11.48 21.48 4.94
CA ALA A 89 12.35 20.36 4.57
C ALA A 89 11.55 19.24 3.88
N GLU A 90 10.33 18.96 4.34
CA GLU A 90 9.38 18.05 3.71
C GLU A 90 8.92 18.55 2.33
N LEU A 91 8.73 19.86 2.15
CA LEU A 91 8.47 20.42 0.83
C LEU A 91 9.71 20.37 -0.09
N ASN A 92 10.90 20.65 0.47
CA ASN A 92 12.14 20.62 -0.29
C ASN A 92 12.50 19.22 -0.78
N VAL A 93 12.20 18.15 -0.04
CA VAL A 93 12.53 16.79 -0.49
C VAL A 93 11.70 16.36 -1.70
N ILE A 94 10.45 16.82 -1.82
CA ILE A 94 9.65 16.65 -3.03
C ILE A 94 10.33 17.31 -4.23
N LYS A 95 10.81 18.55 -4.06
CA LYS A 95 11.59 19.25 -5.09
C LYS A 95 12.82 18.42 -5.50
N GLN A 96 13.59 17.93 -4.53
CA GLN A 96 14.85 17.22 -4.79
C GLN A 96 14.67 15.84 -5.42
N GLN A 97 13.65 15.09 -5.02
CA GLN A 97 13.60 13.65 -5.29
C GLN A 97 12.39 13.19 -6.11
N PHE A 98 11.34 13.99 -6.27
CA PHE A 98 10.08 13.47 -6.79
C PHE A 98 9.37 14.31 -7.85
N ALA A 99 9.27 15.64 -7.68
CA ALA A 99 8.42 16.48 -8.54
C ALA A 99 8.68 16.30 -10.04
N ARG A 100 9.96 16.11 -10.43
CA ARG A 100 10.37 15.95 -11.84
C ARG A 100 9.77 14.71 -12.53
N LEU A 101 9.45 13.65 -11.76
CA LEU A 101 8.76 12.45 -12.25
C LEU A 101 7.34 12.75 -12.75
N GLY A 102 6.76 13.90 -12.40
CA GLY A 102 5.50 14.39 -12.95
C GLY A 102 5.47 14.48 -14.48
N SER A 103 6.62 14.50 -15.15
CA SER A 103 6.73 14.41 -16.61
C SER A 103 6.50 13.01 -17.20
N LYS A 104 6.44 11.97 -16.36
CA LYS A 104 6.31 10.55 -16.76
C LYS A 104 5.16 9.82 -16.08
N CYS A 105 4.75 10.26 -14.89
CA CYS A 105 3.73 9.62 -14.08
C CYS A 105 2.93 10.66 -13.27
N ARG A 106 1.70 10.31 -12.90
CA ARG A 106 0.89 11.15 -11.99
C ARG A 106 1.46 11.04 -10.56
N PRO A 107 1.84 12.16 -9.91
CA PRO A 107 2.53 12.10 -8.63
C PRO A 107 1.58 11.98 -7.43
N TYR A 108 1.84 11.02 -6.56
CA TYR A 108 1.19 10.86 -5.25
C TYR A 108 2.27 10.75 -4.17
N ALA A 109 2.22 11.61 -3.17
CA ALA A 109 3.12 11.55 -2.02
C ALA A 109 2.31 11.80 -0.73
N PRO A 110 1.95 10.75 0.03
CA PRO A 110 1.26 10.94 1.31
C PRO A 110 2.19 11.62 2.31
N LEU A 111 1.67 12.61 3.04
CA LEU A 111 2.33 13.10 4.24
C LEU A 111 2.17 12.01 5.31
N TYR A 112 3.24 11.64 6.00
CA TYR A 112 3.21 10.59 7.03
C TYR A 112 4.10 10.98 8.21
N ARG A 113 3.82 10.42 9.40
CA ARG A 113 4.55 10.73 10.63
C ARG A 113 5.93 10.05 10.69
N GLN A 114 6.82 10.47 9.79
CA GLN A 114 8.20 10.01 9.67
C GLN A 114 8.99 10.13 10.98
N VAL A 115 10.00 9.28 11.19
CA VAL A 115 11.01 9.60 12.22
C VAL A 115 11.73 10.87 11.81
N THR A 116 11.83 11.85 12.72
CA THR A 116 12.44 13.16 12.48
C THR A 116 13.96 13.12 12.55
N LEU A 117 14.63 14.21 12.17
CA LEU A 117 16.08 14.36 12.38
C LEU A 117 16.46 14.27 13.87
N ALA A 118 15.60 14.77 14.78
CA ALA A 118 15.80 14.62 16.22
C ALA A 118 15.65 13.15 16.68
N GLY A 119 14.70 12.43 16.10
CA GLY A 119 14.44 11.01 16.35
C GLY A 119 15.51 10.06 15.79
N LEU A 120 16.23 10.47 14.74
CA LEU A 120 17.19 9.62 14.03
C LEU A 120 18.30 9.06 14.94
N SER A 121 18.73 9.84 15.95
CA SER A 121 19.71 9.38 16.95
C SER A 121 19.29 8.08 17.66
N ARG A 122 17.99 7.87 17.87
CA ARG A 122 17.42 6.67 18.51
C ARG A 122 17.31 5.48 17.55
N VAL A 123 17.24 5.74 16.25
CA VAL A 123 17.32 4.69 15.23
C VAL A 123 18.73 4.13 15.17
N LEU A 124 19.75 5.00 15.24
CA LEU A 124 21.15 4.59 15.20
C LEU A 124 21.56 3.72 16.41
N THR A 125 20.85 3.82 17.53
CA THR A 125 21.03 2.94 18.70
C THR A 125 20.16 1.67 18.66
N GLY A 126 19.35 1.48 17.61
CA GLY A 126 18.44 0.33 17.47
C GLY A 126 17.17 0.42 18.30
N ALA A 127 16.91 1.55 18.99
CA ALA A 127 15.74 1.72 19.85
C ALA A 127 14.44 2.00 19.07
N VAL A 128 14.53 2.41 17.80
CA VAL A 128 13.39 2.71 16.92
C VAL A 128 13.62 2.09 15.54
N SER A 129 12.61 1.45 14.98
CA SER A 129 12.64 0.86 13.62
C SER A 129 12.22 1.89 12.57
N LEU A 130 12.85 1.86 11.39
CA LEU A 130 12.48 2.69 10.24
C LEU A 130 11.33 2.11 9.39
N GLU A 131 10.96 0.85 9.60
CA GLU A 131 9.95 0.12 8.79
C GLU A 131 8.69 -0.28 9.59
N ARG A 132 8.54 0.15 10.84
CA ARG A 132 7.44 -0.27 11.73
C ARG A 132 6.86 0.89 12.53
N GLY A 133 5.67 0.65 13.08
CA GLY A 133 4.94 1.62 13.88
C GLY A 133 4.17 2.59 12.99
N VAL A 134 3.89 3.76 13.56
CA VAL A 134 3.00 4.77 12.98
C VAL A 134 3.43 5.20 11.57
N GLN A 135 4.73 5.18 11.26
CA GLN A 135 5.27 5.49 9.93
C GLN A 135 4.71 4.55 8.87
N TYR A 136 4.76 3.24 9.14
CA TYR A 136 4.30 2.22 8.20
C TYR A 136 2.78 2.21 8.11
N ASP A 137 2.10 2.34 9.24
CA ASP A 137 0.63 2.36 9.27
C ASP A 137 0.08 3.55 8.45
N ASP A 138 0.66 4.74 8.63
CA ASP A 138 0.31 5.92 7.85
C ASP A 138 0.52 5.70 6.35
N VAL A 139 1.66 5.17 5.93
CA VAL A 139 1.95 4.94 4.50
C VAL A 139 1.06 3.84 3.93
N ARG A 140 0.78 2.77 4.68
CA ARG A 140 -0.15 1.71 4.26
C ARG A 140 -1.57 2.26 4.08
N ASP A 141 -2.03 3.11 5.00
CA ASP A 141 -3.36 3.72 4.91
C ASP A 141 -3.46 4.68 3.71
N GLY A 142 -2.42 5.50 3.47
CA GLY A 142 -2.31 6.33 2.27
C GLY A 142 -2.25 5.53 0.97
N TRP A 143 -1.51 4.42 0.96
CA TRP A 143 -1.46 3.47 -0.17
C TRP A 143 -2.83 2.86 -0.47
N ASN A 144 -3.54 2.42 0.57
CA ASN A 144 -4.88 1.85 0.43
C ASN A 144 -5.88 2.88 -0.11
N GLN A 145 -5.85 4.11 0.41
CA GLN A 145 -6.69 5.19 -0.09
C GLN A 145 -6.40 5.49 -1.57
N TYR A 146 -5.12 5.60 -1.94
CA TYR A 146 -4.71 5.82 -3.32
C TYR A 146 -5.23 4.70 -4.24
N LEU A 147 -5.07 3.43 -3.84
CA LEU A 147 -5.54 2.30 -4.64
C LEU A 147 -7.07 2.30 -4.80
N GLN A 148 -7.80 2.63 -3.74
CA GLN A 148 -9.27 2.59 -3.72
C GLN A 148 -9.92 3.76 -4.46
N ASN A 149 -9.30 4.96 -4.42
CA ASN A 149 -9.96 6.19 -4.84
C ASN A 149 -9.31 6.91 -6.02
N ASP A 150 -8.01 6.69 -6.26
CA ASP A 150 -7.23 7.54 -7.17
C ASP A 150 -6.63 6.76 -8.35
N ASN A 151 -6.12 5.55 -8.09
CA ASN A 151 -5.34 4.78 -9.05
C ASN A 151 -6.18 4.23 -10.22
N ASN A 152 -7.44 3.86 -9.99
CA ASN A 152 -8.35 3.38 -11.05
C ASN A 152 -7.78 2.25 -11.93
N GLY A 153 -7.01 1.33 -11.34
CA GLY A 153 -6.43 0.17 -12.04
C GLY A 153 -5.16 0.45 -12.84
N ARG A 154 -4.59 1.65 -12.75
CA ARG A 154 -3.40 2.06 -13.50
C ARG A 154 -2.15 1.36 -12.98
N GLY A 155 -1.17 1.21 -13.87
CA GLY A 155 0.18 0.80 -13.50
C GLY A 155 0.82 1.82 -12.57
N PHE A 156 1.65 1.37 -11.64
CA PHE A 156 2.30 2.26 -10.67
C PHE A 156 3.80 2.01 -10.54
N VAL A 157 4.54 3.08 -10.28
CA VAL A 157 5.92 3.05 -9.83
C VAL A 157 5.95 3.40 -8.35
N LEU A 158 6.55 2.54 -7.56
CA LEU A 158 6.87 2.85 -6.16
C LEU A 158 8.20 3.60 -6.13
N VAL A 159 8.26 4.74 -5.45
CA VAL A 159 9.47 5.55 -5.36
C VAL A 159 9.76 5.80 -3.89
N ALA A 160 11.00 5.60 -3.45
CA ALA A 160 11.38 5.96 -2.11
C ALA A 160 12.88 6.18 -1.94
N HIS A 161 13.21 6.82 -0.82
CA HIS A 161 14.58 7.00 -0.37
C HIS A 161 14.69 6.80 1.15
N SER A 162 15.82 6.28 1.62
CA SER A 162 16.15 6.12 3.04
C SER A 162 15.02 5.46 3.84
N GLN A 163 14.47 6.12 4.87
CA GLN A 163 13.33 5.63 5.65
C GLN A 163 12.17 5.16 4.77
N GLY A 164 11.78 5.96 3.78
CA GLY A 164 10.71 5.57 2.86
C GLY A 164 11.00 4.27 2.13
N SER A 165 12.27 3.97 1.80
CA SER A 165 12.65 2.72 1.15
C SER A 165 12.54 1.53 2.10
N PHE A 166 12.81 1.71 3.39
CA PHE A 166 12.54 0.68 4.40
C PHE A 166 11.03 0.40 4.56
N ILE A 167 10.22 1.46 4.55
CA ILE A 167 8.74 1.35 4.58
C ILE A 167 8.23 0.64 3.32
N LEU A 168 8.67 1.05 2.13
CA LEU A 168 8.23 0.44 0.87
C LEU A 168 8.78 -0.97 0.67
N ASN A 169 9.96 -1.30 1.21
CA ASN A 169 10.43 -2.68 1.27
C ASN A 169 9.39 -3.56 2.01
N ARG A 170 8.95 -3.12 3.19
CA ARG A 170 7.91 -3.84 3.93
C ARG A 170 6.58 -3.88 3.17
N LEU A 171 6.14 -2.76 2.61
CA LEU A 171 4.88 -2.69 1.85
C LEU A 171 4.90 -3.63 0.64
N ILE A 172 6.02 -3.71 -0.07
CA ILE A 172 6.17 -4.63 -1.20
C ILE A 172 6.09 -6.07 -0.69
N ARG A 173 6.88 -6.45 0.33
CA ARG A 173 6.86 -7.83 0.88
C ARG A 173 5.49 -8.24 1.39
N GLU A 174 4.82 -7.33 2.10
CA GLU A 174 3.56 -7.64 2.75
C GLU A 174 2.38 -7.52 1.80
N GLU A 175 2.35 -6.57 0.86
CA GLU A 175 1.16 -6.22 0.08
C GLU A 175 1.27 -6.44 -1.42
N ILE A 176 2.47 -6.68 -1.97
CA ILE A 176 2.67 -6.77 -3.42
C ILE A 176 3.32 -8.08 -3.85
N ASP A 177 4.43 -8.47 -3.25
CA ASP A 177 5.26 -9.59 -3.66
C ASP A 177 4.51 -10.93 -3.61
N GLY A 178 4.38 -11.59 -4.77
CA GLY A 178 3.58 -12.80 -4.96
C GLY A 178 2.06 -12.59 -4.95
N LYS A 179 1.58 -11.34 -4.85
CA LYS A 179 0.16 -10.99 -4.80
C LYS A 179 -0.35 -10.46 -6.15
N PRO A 180 -1.68 -10.53 -6.43
CA PRO A 180 -2.23 -10.10 -7.72
C PRO A 180 -1.87 -8.66 -8.14
N ILE A 181 -1.76 -7.75 -7.17
CA ILE A 181 -1.41 -6.35 -7.41
C ILE A 181 0.00 -6.17 -8.00
N GLN A 182 0.92 -7.14 -7.83
CA GLN A 182 2.26 -7.12 -8.44
C GLN A 182 2.22 -6.97 -9.96
N SER A 183 1.20 -7.54 -10.62
CA SER A 183 1.01 -7.44 -12.07
C SER A 183 0.85 -5.99 -12.57
N ARG A 184 0.52 -5.05 -11.68
CA ARG A 184 0.39 -3.62 -11.97
C ARG A 184 1.61 -2.80 -11.56
N MET A 185 2.59 -3.40 -10.90
CA MET A 185 3.83 -2.69 -10.56
C MET A 185 4.69 -2.56 -11.82
N VAL A 186 4.89 -1.31 -12.26
CA VAL A 186 5.79 -0.98 -13.37
C VAL A 186 7.23 -1.15 -12.91
N SER A 187 7.57 -0.59 -11.75
CA SER A 187 8.84 -0.81 -11.06
C SER A 187 8.77 -0.29 -9.62
N ALA A 188 9.80 -0.62 -8.83
CA ALA A 188 10.05 0.00 -7.54
C ALA A 188 11.45 0.62 -7.54
N ILE A 189 11.56 1.91 -7.21
CA ILE A 189 12.80 2.66 -7.09
C ILE A 189 13.04 2.86 -5.59
N LEU A 190 13.90 2.02 -4.99
CA LEU A 190 14.15 1.95 -3.55
C LEU A 190 15.59 2.36 -3.27
N LEU A 191 15.83 3.64 -3.02
CA LEU A 191 17.18 4.20 -2.90
C LEU A 191 17.58 4.42 -1.45
N GLY A 192 18.88 4.52 -1.18
CA GLY A 192 19.37 4.82 0.18
C GLY A 192 18.99 3.76 1.22
N THR A 193 18.88 2.50 0.80
CA THR A 193 18.60 1.34 1.65
C THR A 193 19.41 0.13 1.18
N VAL A 194 19.18 -1.04 1.80
CA VAL A 194 19.77 -2.32 1.37
C VAL A 194 18.65 -3.29 1.03
N ILE A 195 18.62 -3.70 -0.24
CA ILE A 195 17.83 -4.86 -0.70
C ILE A 195 18.80 -6.04 -0.77
N ALA A 196 18.55 -7.06 0.05
CA ALA A 196 19.37 -8.26 0.10
C ALA A 196 18.89 -9.26 -0.95
N VAL A 197 19.81 -9.85 -1.71
CA VAL A 197 19.54 -10.95 -2.64
C VAL A 197 20.59 -12.04 -2.48
N PRO A 198 20.25 -13.32 -2.71
CA PRO A 198 21.27 -14.36 -2.77
C PRO A 198 22.30 -14.01 -3.84
N LYS A 199 23.55 -14.40 -3.62
CA LYS A 199 24.61 -14.15 -4.61
C LYS A 199 24.21 -14.70 -5.99
N ASP A 200 24.44 -13.89 -7.02
CA ASP A 200 24.13 -14.21 -8.43
C ASP A 200 22.63 -14.49 -8.71
N LYS A 201 21.73 -13.94 -7.88
CA LYS A 201 20.27 -14.02 -8.03
C LYS A 201 19.62 -12.64 -7.96
N ASP A 202 18.42 -12.56 -8.52
CA ASP A 202 17.60 -11.34 -8.52
C ASP A 202 16.43 -11.38 -7.53
N VAL A 203 16.12 -12.57 -7.00
CA VAL A 203 15.02 -12.85 -6.07
C VAL A 203 15.45 -13.87 -5.02
N GLY A 204 14.63 -14.06 -3.98
CA GLY A 204 14.85 -15.05 -2.93
C GLY A 204 15.52 -14.50 -1.67
N GLY A 205 15.66 -13.17 -1.58
CA GLY A 205 16.16 -12.46 -0.40
C GLY A 205 15.08 -11.58 0.19
N THR A 206 15.27 -10.26 0.12
CA THR A 206 14.27 -9.26 0.53
C THR A 206 12.94 -9.48 -0.16
N PHE A 207 12.94 -9.69 -1.48
CA PHE A 207 11.74 -10.05 -2.24
C PHE A 207 11.88 -11.47 -2.77
N GLN A 208 10.79 -12.22 -2.72
CA GLN A 208 10.68 -13.61 -3.17
C GLN A 208 10.35 -13.71 -4.66
N HIS A 209 9.57 -12.76 -5.22
CA HIS A 209 9.13 -12.80 -6.61
C HIS A 209 9.36 -11.50 -7.39
N VAL A 210 9.81 -10.42 -6.75
CA VAL A 210 10.13 -9.15 -7.42
C VAL A 210 11.62 -9.09 -7.75
N PRO A 211 12.03 -9.24 -9.03
CA PRO A 211 13.43 -9.25 -9.43
C PRO A 211 14.07 -7.86 -9.44
N LEU A 212 15.40 -7.82 -9.45
CA LEU A 212 16.17 -6.63 -9.82
C LEU A 212 15.94 -6.25 -11.31
N CYS A 213 16.03 -4.96 -11.62
CA CYS A 213 15.94 -4.48 -13.00
C CYS A 213 17.26 -4.65 -13.75
N HIS A 214 17.19 -5.25 -14.94
CA HIS A 214 18.31 -5.48 -15.87
C HIS A 214 18.17 -4.74 -17.20
N SER A 215 17.00 -4.16 -17.48
CA SER A 215 16.79 -3.32 -18.67
C SER A 215 15.72 -2.26 -18.45
N ALA A 216 15.80 -1.17 -19.21
CA ALA A 216 14.86 -0.06 -19.12
C ALA A 216 13.44 -0.40 -19.63
N THR A 217 13.26 -1.54 -20.30
CA THR A 217 11.94 -2.03 -20.74
C THR A 217 11.36 -3.12 -19.84
N GLN A 218 12.15 -3.64 -18.88
CA GLN A 218 11.68 -4.63 -17.92
C GLN A 218 10.72 -3.98 -16.92
N THR A 219 9.53 -4.55 -16.76
CA THR A 219 8.54 -4.13 -15.77
C THR A 219 8.50 -5.08 -14.58
N GLY A 220 7.91 -4.65 -13.46
CA GLY A 220 7.75 -5.47 -12.25
C GLY A 220 9.06 -5.76 -11.53
N CYS A 221 10.05 -4.86 -11.66
CA CYS A 221 11.40 -5.03 -11.11
C CYS A 221 11.80 -3.89 -10.17
N VAL A 222 12.87 -4.09 -9.40
CA VAL A 222 13.40 -3.12 -8.43
C VAL A 222 14.70 -2.49 -8.92
N ILE A 223 14.79 -1.17 -8.77
CA ILE A 223 16.00 -0.36 -8.90
C ILE A 223 16.41 0.06 -7.49
N THR A 224 17.62 -0.29 -7.08
CA THR A 224 18.14 -0.05 -5.72
C THR A 224 19.64 0.17 -5.74
N PHE A 225 20.10 1.10 -4.92
CA PHE A 225 21.52 1.30 -4.61
C PHE A 225 21.69 2.24 -3.40
N GLY A 226 22.86 2.16 -2.77
CA GLY A 226 23.45 3.26 -2.00
C GLY A 226 24.67 3.79 -2.76
N ALA A 227 24.82 5.12 -2.86
CA ALA A 227 25.86 5.71 -3.71
C ALA A 227 27.07 6.22 -2.90
N PHE A 228 28.26 6.03 -3.44
CA PHE A 228 29.54 6.47 -2.88
C PHE A 228 30.42 7.07 -3.97
N ARG A 229 31.28 8.02 -3.63
CA ARG A 229 32.30 8.51 -4.57
C ARG A 229 33.35 7.43 -4.80
N SER A 230 33.90 7.36 -6.00
CA SER A 230 35.08 6.54 -6.29
C SER A 230 36.29 6.93 -5.44
N THR A 231 36.37 8.20 -5.01
CA THR A 231 37.44 8.72 -4.13
C THR A 231 37.17 8.51 -2.64
N VAL A 232 35.93 8.17 -2.25
CA VAL A 232 35.53 7.92 -0.85
C VAL A 232 34.66 6.65 -0.81
N PRO A 233 35.26 5.46 -1.03
CA PRO A 233 34.53 4.21 -1.06
C PRO A 233 34.00 3.82 0.33
N PRO A 234 33.05 2.86 0.43
CA PRO A 234 32.47 2.44 1.70
C PRO A 234 33.52 2.00 2.74
N PRO A 235 33.57 2.63 3.92
CA PRO A 235 34.45 2.21 5.01
C PRO A 235 33.86 1.02 5.79
N ALA A 236 34.63 0.43 6.70
CA ALA A 236 34.18 -0.70 7.55
C ALA A 236 32.87 -0.43 8.32
N ASN A 237 32.67 0.83 8.75
CA ASN A 237 31.45 1.26 9.44
C ASN A 237 30.35 1.78 8.50
N THR A 238 30.42 1.49 7.19
CA THR A 238 29.40 1.89 6.21
C THR A 238 28.00 1.50 6.65
N LEU A 239 27.01 2.36 6.37
CA LEU A 239 25.60 2.10 6.65
C LEU A 239 24.91 1.36 5.50
N PHE A 240 25.44 1.48 4.28
CA PHE A 240 24.84 0.93 3.07
C PHE A 240 25.77 -0.06 2.38
N GLY A 241 25.20 -0.85 1.47
CA GLY A 241 25.93 -1.80 0.65
C GLY A 241 26.44 -3.05 1.37
N LYS A 242 25.94 -3.32 2.59
CA LYS A 242 26.28 -4.53 3.35
C LYS A 242 25.04 -5.25 3.87
N VAL A 243 25.11 -6.59 3.92
CA VAL A 243 24.09 -7.47 4.47
C VAL A 243 24.73 -8.34 5.55
N ALA A 244 24.01 -8.59 6.65
CA ALA A 244 24.54 -9.38 7.78
C ALA A 244 24.65 -10.89 7.47
N ASP A 245 23.76 -11.40 6.62
CA ASP A 245 23.77 -12.79 6.17
C ASP A 245 24.89 -13.00 5.12
N PRO A 246 25.87 -13.88 5.39
CA PRO A 246 26.99 -14.11 4.47
C PRO A 246 26.60 -14.82 3.17
N THR A 247 25.40 -15.37 3.07
CA THR A 247 24.87 -15.98 1.83
C THR A 247 24.22 -14.97 0.89
N MET A 248 24.07 -13.73 1.36
CA MET A 248 23.38 -12.65 0.68
C MET A 248 24.35 -11.53 0.29
N VAL A 249 23.98 -10.77 -0.72
CA VAL A 249 24.68 -9.55 -1.15
C VAL A 249 23.72 -8.37 -1.17
N ALA A 250 24.25 -7.17 -0.96
CA ALA A 250 23.49 -5.95 -1.17
C ALA A 250 23.30 -5.74 -2.68
N ALA A 251 22.06 -5.70 -3.13
CA ALA A 251 21.75 -5.45 -4.53
C ALA A 251 22.18 -4.02 -4.94
N CYS A 252 22.77 -3.92 -6.12
CA CYS A 252 23.03 -2.66 -6.79
C CYS A 252 22.53 -2.75 -8.23
N THR A 253 21.71 -1.80 -8.63
CA THR A 253 21.28 -1.60 -10.02
C THR A 253 21.75 -0.22 -10.46
N ASN A 254 22.57 -0.14 -11.51
CA ASN A 254 23.03 1.13 -12.06
C ASN A 254 21.98 1.69 -13.03
N PRO A 255 21.28 2.80 -12.73
CA PRO A 255 20.27 3.36 -13.63
C PRO A 255 20.83 3.79 -14.98
N ALA A 256 22.12 4.14 -15.06
CA ALA A 256 22.77 4.51 -16.32
C ALA A 256 23.14 3.29 -17.18
N ALA A 257 23.17 2.09 -16.60
CA ALA A 257 23.53 0.85 -17.28
C ALA A 257 22.92 -0.36 -16.58
N LEU A 258 21.59 -0.53 -16.68
CA LEU A 258 20.86 -1.61 -15.98
C LEU A 258 21.36 -3.01 -16.36
N GLY A 259 21.88 -3.20 -17.59
CA GLY A 259 22.48 -4.45 -18.03
C GLY A 259 23.90 -4.71 -17.49
N GLY A 260 24.41 -3.83 -16.63
CA GLY A 260 25.75 -3.88 -16.07
C GLY A 260 26.75 -2.94 -16.74
N GLY A 261 27.88 -2.72 -16.07
CA GLY A 261 28.93 -1.82 -16.52
C GLY A 261 28.81 -0.39 -16.00
N SER A 262 29.59 0.50 -16.63
CA SER A 262 29.57 1.93 -16.33
C SER A 262 28.70 2.68 -17.34
N GLY A 263 28.01 3.72 -16.87
CA GLY A 263 27.20 4.59 -17.71
C GLY A 263 27.25 6.04 -17.24
N GLU A 264 26.95 6.94 -18.16
CA GLU A 264 26.85 8.38 -17.88
C GLU A 264 25.62 8.70 -17.04
N LEU A 265 25.82 9.51 -16.02
CA LEU A 265 24.76 9.99 -15.15
C LEU A 265 24.12 11.25 -15.72
N HIS A 266 22.80 11.20 -15.91
CA HIS A 266 22.00 12.36 -16.25
C HIS A 266 21.52 13.03 -14.96
N ALA A 267 22.39 13.87 -14.39
CA ALA A 267 22.17 14.52 -13.11
C ALA A 267 21.38 15.82 -13.24
N TYR A 268 20.55 16.10 -12.23
CA TYR A 268 19.91 17.40 -12.01
C TYR A 268 20.28 17.92 -10.61
N LEU A 269 21.26 18.82 -10.58
CA LEU A 269 21.87 19.37 -9.38
C LEU A 269 21.22 20.71 -9.03
N ASP A 270 20.93 20.97 -7.76
CA ASP A 270 20.37 22.27 -7.35
C ASP A 270 21.39 23.38 -7.63
N LYS A 271 20.95 24.47 -8.27
CA LYS A 271 21.88 25.53 -8.70
C LYS A 271 22.67 26.17 -7.56
N THR A 272 22.15 26.13 -6.33
CA THR A 272 22.78 26.69 -5.14
C THR A 272 23.48 25.64 -4.29
N GLY A 273 23.49 24.37 -4.71
CA GLY A 273 24.03 23.25 -3.94
C GLY A 273 23.15 22.82 -2.77
N ARG A 274 21.90 23.33 -2.69
CA ARG A 274 20.95 22.92 -1.66
C ARG A 274 20.48 21.50 -1.93
N THR A 275 20.75 20.59 -1.00
CA THR A 275 20.22 19.21 -1.03
C THR A 275 19.05 19.08 -0.05
N ILE A 276 18.79 17.89 0.47
CA ILE A 276 17.73 17.63 1.46
C ILE A 276 17.97 18.44 2.74
N THR A 277 19.16 18.34 3.33
CA THR A 277 19.54 19.01 4.58
C THR A 277 20.84 19.81 4.49
N SER A 278 21.58 19.72 3.37
CA SER A 278 22.82 20.48 3.16
C SER A 278 22.57 21.76 2.37
N THR A 279 23.36 22.80 2.65
CA THR A 279 23.33 24.10 1.99
C THR A 279 24.73 24.55 1.54
N ILE A 280 25.64 23.60 1.32
CA ILE A 280 27.01 23.91 0.88
C ILE A 280 26.95 24.39 -0.57
N PRO A 281 27.42 25.62 -0.89
CA PRO A 281 27.38 26.14 -2.25
C PRO A 281 28.40 25.43 -3.15
N PRO A 282 28.08 25.20 -4.44
CA PRO A 282 29.02 24.67 -5.41
C PRO A 282 30.05 25.74 -5.78
N LYS A 283 31.17 25.32 -6.38
CA LYS A 283 31.99 26.21 -7.22
C LYS A 283 31.13 26.75 -8.38
N PRO A 284 31.55 27.84 -9.06
CA PRO A 284 30.86 28.31 -10.26
C PRO A 284 30.63 27.17 -11.25
N TRP A 285 29.40 27.04 -11.77
CA TRP A 285 29.03 25.96 -12.69
C TRP A 285 29.76 26.03 -14.03
N VAL A 286 30.20 27.21 -14.42
CA VAL A 286 31.01 27.50 -15.60
C VAL A 286 31.99 28.63 -15.30
N THR A 287 33.16 28.63 -15.94
CA THR A 287 34.21 29.64 -15.83
C THR A 287 34.48 30.24 -17.22
N PRO A 288 34.44 31.59 -17.39
CA PRO A 288 34.04 32.58 -16.39
C PRO A 288 32.59 32.40 -15.95
N GLU A 289 32.29 32.83 -14.71
CA GLU A 289 30.97 32.66 -14.12
C GLU A 289 29.88 33.32 -14.96
N GLN A 290 28.83 32.55 -15.26
CA GLN A 290 27.64 33.00 -15.97
C GLN A 290 26.40 32.77 -15.10
N PRO A 291 25.37 33.65 -15.19
CA PRO A 291 24.17 33.54 -14.37
C PRO A 291 23.34 32.29 -14.73
N ILE A 292 22.91 31.56 -13.70
CA ILE A 292 21.98 30.43 -13.82
C ILE A 292 20.60 30.85 -13.32
N ASP A 293 19.66 31.04 -14.24
CA ASP A 293 18.32 31.52 -13.94
C ASP A 293 17.29 30.39 -13.66
N THR A 294 17.66 29.14 -13.94
CA THR A 294 16.85 27.94 -13.64
C THR A 294 17.07 27.43 -12.21
N PRO A 295 16.16 26.62 -11.65
CA PRO A 295 16.37 25.97 -10.34
C PRO A 295 17.42 24.85 -10.36
N TRP A 296 17.65 24.23 -11.51
CA TRP A 296 18.54 23.07 -11.66
C TRP A 296 19.66 23.31 -12.67
N VAL A 297 20.73 22.56 -12.50
CA VAL A 297 21.89 22.49 -13.40
C VAL A 297 22.15 21.03 -13.79
N SER A 298 22.43 20.78 -15.07
CA SER A 298 22.93 19.49 -15.56
C SER A 298 24.31 19.65 -16.20
N VAL A 299 25.15 18.62 -16.07
CA VAL A 299 26.56 18.60 -16.46
C VAL A 299 26.89 17.32 -17.25
N PRO A 300 26.37 17.16 -18.48
CA PRO A 300 26.50 15.92 -19.26
C PRO A 300 27.96 15.50 -19.47
N GLY A 301 28.29 14.23 -19.22
CA GLY A 301 29.63 13.68 -19.34
C GLY A 301 30.57 13.98 -18.16
N LEU A 302 30.18 14.81 -17.18
CA LEU A 302 31.00 15.03 -15.97
C LEU A 302 30.92 13.84 -14.99
N LEU A 303 29.81 13.11 -15.01
CA LEU A 303 29.50 12.09 -14.01
C LEU A 303 29.25 10.74 -14.66
N THR A 304 29.90 9.70 -14.15
CA THR A 304 29.60 8.31 -14.50
C THR A 304 29.38 7.48 -13.26
N ALA A 305 28.62 6.40 -13.37
CA ALA A 305 28.49 5.43 -12.30
C ALA A 305 28.64 4.00 -12.77
N LYS A 306 29.00 3.11 -11.85
CA LYS A 306 28.97 1.64 -12.00
C LYS A 306 28.62 1.00 -10.67
N CYS A 307 28.02 -0.18 -10.70
CA CYS A 307 27.94 -0.99 -9.48
C CYS A 307 29.32 -1.56 -9.14
N ALA A 308 29.69 -1.48 -7.86
CA ALA A 308 30.98 -1.91 -7.34
C ALA A 308 30.82 -2.63 -5.99
N SER A 309 31.90 -3.26 -5.54
CA SER A 309 32.03 -3.92 -4.25
C SER A 309 33.45 -3.73 -3.71
N ASN A 310 33.61 -3.76 -2.39
CA ASN A 310 34.91 -3.81 -1.72
C ASN A 310 34.85 -4.74 -0.50
N GLU A 311 35.90 -4.78 0.32
CA GLU A 311 35.97 -5.62 1.52
C GLU A 311 34.91 -5.26 2.60
N ASN A 312 34.30 -4.08 2.54
CA ASN A 312 33.34 -3.58 3.52
C ASN A 312 31.88 -3.59 3.02
N ALA A 313 31.67 -3.67 1.71
CA ALA A 313 30.37 -3.58 1.05
C ALA A 313 30.29 -4.50 -0.17
N SER A 314 29.29 -5.38 -0.20
CA SER A 314 29.08 -6.35 -1.27
C SER A 314 28.38 -5.77 -2.51
N GLY A 315 27.76 -4.59 -2.42
CA GLY A 315 27.20 -3.90 -3.58
C GLY A 315 26.80 -2.46 -3.29
N TYR A 316 27.32 -1.52 -4.08
CA TYR A 316 27.01 -0.09 -4.01
C TYR A 316 27.21 0.58 -5.37
N LEU A 317 26.60 1.75 -5.58
CA LEU A 317 26.79 2.56 -6.79
C LEU A 317 28.02 3.45 -6.59
N GLU A 318 29.12 3.13 -7.27
CA GLU A 318 30.30 3.99 -7.33
C GLU A 318 30.08 5.10 -8.35
N VAL A 319 30.19 6.35 -7.90
CA VAL A 319 30.07 7.56 -8.72
C VAL A 319 31.44 8.18 -8.92
N THR A 320 31.82 8.41 -10.17
CA THR A 320 33.06 9.09 -10.55
C THR A 320 32.74 10.47 -11.10
N VAL A 321 33.49 11.47 -10.62
CA VAL A 321 33.49 12.83 -11.16
C VAL A 321 34.72 12.98 -12.06
N HIS A 322 34.51 13.34 -13.31
CA HIS A 322 35.57 13.53 -14.32
C HIS A 322 35.98 15.00 -14.39
N GLY A 323 36.48 15.53 -13.26
CA GLY A 323 36.95 16.91 -13.21
C GLY A 323 38.20 17.12 -14.08
N ASP A 324 38.14 18.08 -14.99
CA ASP A 324 39.26 18.50 -15.84
C ASP A 324 39.47 20.02 -15.68
N PRO A 325 40.63 20.49 -15.21
CA PRO A 325 40.92 21.92 -15.11
C PRO A 325 40.88 22.70 -16.44
N ALA A 326 40.95 22.00 -17.59
CA ALA A 326 40.78 22.58 -18.92
C ALA A 326 39.31 22.67 -19.36
N ASP A 327 38.41 21.92 -18.71
CA ASP A 327 36.98 22.03 -18.92
C ASP A 327 36.48 23.30 -18.22
N PRO A 328 35.78 24.21 -18.93
CA PRO A 328 35.24 25.42 -18.32
C PRO A 328 34.16 25.14 -17.27
N ARG A 329 33.63 23.92 -17.15
CA ARG A 329 32.63 23.55 -16.16
C ARG A 329 33.21 23.42 -14.75
N VAL A 330 32.30 23.23 -13.81
CA VAL A 330 32.65 22.76 -12.48
C VAL A 330 33.41 21.42 -12.56
N ASP A 331 34.49 21.31 -11.80
CA ASP A 331 35.36 20.13 -11.72
C ASP A 331 34.98 19.17 -10.58
N ASP A 332 34.02 19.57 -9.74
CA ASP A 332 33.51 18.77 -8.62
C ASP A 332 32.03 19.08 -8.33
N ILE A 333 31.36 18.16 -7.67
CA ILE A 333 29.98 18.32 -7.18
C ILE A 333 29.98 18.50 -5.66
N VAL A 334 28.93 19.14 -5.13
CA VAL A 334 28.65 19.19 -3.69
C VAL A 334 27.52 18.22 -3.33
N GLY A 335 27.24 18.03 -2.04
CA GLY A 335 26.07 17.28 -1.57
C GLY A 335 26.38 16.04 -0.75
N ASP A 336 27.66 15.74 -0.51
CA ASP A 336 28.07 14.72 0.46
C ASP A 336 27.49 14.98 1.85
N VAL A 337 27.22 13.89 2.57
CA VAL A 337 26.80 13.98 3.97
C VAL A 337 27.98 14.47 4.80
N GLY A 338 27.84 15.53 5.59
CA GLY A 338 28.96 16.07 6.36
C GLY A 338 28.72 17.44 6.98
N ARG A 339 29.72 17.94 7.72
CA ARG A 339 29.75 19.32 8.25
C ARG A 339 31.11 19.95 8.01
N GLY A 340 31.11 21.20 7.53
CA GLY A 340 32.33 22.02 7.43
C GLY A 340 33.43 21.43 6.54
N GLY A 341 33.06 20.78 5.43
CA GLY A 341 34.01 20.16 4.50
C GLY A 341 34.46 18.73 4.86
N ASN A 342 34.07 18.20 6.03
CA ASN A 342 34.33 16.82 6.39
C ASN A 342 33.21 15.90 5.91
N VAL A 343 33.53 15.02 4.96
CA VAL A 343 32.61 13.99 4.44
C VAL A 343 32.44 12.86 5.45
N ALA A 344 31.20 12.56 5.82
CA ALA A 344 30.82 11.38 6.58
C ALA A 344 30.84 10.15 5.67
N ALA A 345 32.03 9.58 5.48
CA ALA A 345 32.28 8.50 4.52
C ALA A 345 31.35 7.29 4.68
N ASN A 346 30.86 7.01 5.89
CA ASN A 346 29.93 5.90 6.16
C ASN A 346 28.51 6.10 5.59
N TRP A 347 28.15 7.33 5.23
CA TRP A 347 26.88 7.67 4.57
C TRP A 347 27.01 7.82 3.05
N GLY A 348 28.22 8.07 2.53
CA GLY A 348 28.42 8.31 1.10
C GLY A 348 27.65 9.53 0.57
N LEU A 349 27.07 9.39 -0.62
CA LEU A 349 26.35 10.43 -1.36
C LEU A 349 24.84 10.47 -1.03
N HIS A 350 24.42 9.88 0.11
CA HIS A 350 23.02 9.65 0.48
C HIS A 350 22.09 10.88 0.39
N LEU A 351 22.59 12.11 0.52
CA LEU A 351 21.74 13.31 0.40
C LEU A 351 21.49 13.78 -1.04
N ILE A 352 22.26 13.29 -2.01
CA ILE A 352 22.23 13.74 -3.41
C ILE A 352 22.09 12.59 -4.42
N ASP A 353 22.19 11.33 -3.99
CA ASP A 353 22.16 10.14 -4.83
C ASP A 353 20.98 10.09 -5.84
N VAL A 354 19.79 10.54 -5.44
CA VAL A 354 18.62 10.69 -6.33
C VAL A 354 18.87 11.73 -7.43
N ASN A 355 19.39 12.91 -7.07
CA ASN A 355 19.69 13.99 -8.01
C ASN A 355 20.73 13.57 -9.06
N LEU A 356 21.68 12.72 -8.67
CA LEU A 356 22.74 12.23 -9.56
C LEU A 356 22.19 11.37 -10.70
N VAL A 357 21.12 10.60 -10.45
CA VAL A 357 20.56 9.65 -11.42
C VAL A 357 19.20 10.05 -11.98
N MET A 358 18.63 11.17 -11.53
CA MET A 358 17.21 11.50 -11.76
C MET A 358 16.84 11.48 -13.25
N GLY A 359 17.69 11.98 -14.15
CA GLY A 359 17.46 11.89 -15.60
C GLY A 359 17.43 10.46 -16.11
N ASN A 360 18.35 9.60 -15.65
CA ASN A 360 18.34 8.18 -15.99
C ASN A 360 17.05 7.49 -15.50
N LEU A 361 16.58 7.84 -14.29
CA LEU A 361 15.33 7.32 -13.75
C LEU A 361 14.11 7.77 -14.56
N LEU A 362 14.07 9.02 -15.04
CA LEU A 362 12.99 9.49 -15.93
C LEU A 362 12.94 8.73 -17.24
N ASP A 363 14.11 8.43 -17.81
CA ASP A 363 14.21 7.66 -19.05
C ASP A 363 13.76 6.22 -18.83
N ILE A 364 14.19 5.58 -17.73
CA ILE A 364 13.75 4.24 -17.36
C ILE A 364 12.24 4.21 -17.12
N VAL A 365 11.70 5.09 -16.27
CA VAL A 365 10.25 5.14 -15.99
C VAL A 365 9.46 5.38 -17.28
N GLY A 366 9.94 6.25 -18.17
CA GLY A 366 9.31 6.48 -19.47
C GLY A 366 9.32 5.25 -20.38
N GLN A 367 10.40 4.47 -20.39
CA GLN A 367 10.50 3.22 -21.17
C GLN A 367 9.67 2.09 -20.55
N GLN A 368 9.71 1.93 -19.23
CA GLN A 368 8.90 0.95 -18.50
C GLN A 368 7.40 1.28 -18.62
N ALA A 369 7.02 2.56 -18.59
CA ALA A 369 5.64 2.98 -18.83
C ALA A 369 5.14 2.54 -20.21
N LYS A 370 5.96 2.73 -21.25
CA LYS A 370 5.64 2.29 -22.61
C LYS A 370 5.57 0.76 -22.71
N ALA A 371 6.52 0.05 -22.11
CA ALA A 371 6.54 -1.41 -22.09
C ALA A 371 5.33 -1.98 -21.35
N TYR A 372 4.97 -1.38 -20.22
CA TYR A 372 3.77 -1.72 -19.45
C TYR A 372 2.49 -1.46 -20.25
N ALA A 373 2.36 -0.29 -20.89
CA ALA A 373 1.22 0.00 -21.75
C ALA A 373 1.12 -0.99 -22.93
N ALA A 374 2.26 -1.41 -23.50
CA ALA A 374 2.28 -2.41 -24.57
C ALA A 374 1.90 -3.82 -24.08
N SER A 375 2.26 -4.19 -22.83
CA SER A 375 1.91 -5.50 -22.26
C SER A 375 0.42 -5.64 -21.94
N LEU A 376 -0.29 -4.52 -21.75
CA LEU A 376 -1.74 -4.48 -21.63
C LEU A 376 -2.47 -4.68 -22.98
N GLY A 377 -1.73 -4.76 -24.10
CA GLY A 377 -2.28 -4.68 -25.46
C GLY A 377 -2.46 -3.22 -25.91
N ALA A 378 -2.44 -2.97 -27.22
CA ALA A 378 -2.55 -1.61 -27.75
C ALA A 378 -3.78 -0.89 -27.16
N PRO A 379 -3.63 0.29 -26.54
CA PRO A 379 -4.78 1.09 -26.18
C PRO A 379 -5.54 1.41 -27.49
N PRO A 380 -6.87 1.31 -27.53
CA PRO A 380 -7.59 1.97 -28.59
C PRO A 380 -7.19 3.45 -28.54
N LYS A 381 -7.02 4.07 -29.72
CA LYS A 381 -6.94 5.53 -29.84
C LYS A 381 -7.97 6.18 -28.90
N PRO A 382 -7.68 7.35 -28.28
CA PRO A 382 -8.69 8.09 -27.53
C PRO A 382 -9.85 8.39 -28.48
N GLY A 383 -10.89 7.59 -28.33
CA GLY A 383 -11.99 7.41 -29.26
C GLY A 383 -12.86 6.35 -28.61
N ALA A 384 -13.91 6.82 -27.96
CA ALA A 384 -14.87 6.03 -27.19
C ALA A 384 -15.19 4.65 -27.84
N ALA A 385 -14.76 3.57 -27.18
CA ALA A 385 -15.39 2.27 -27.30
C ALA A 385 -15.77 1.84 -25.88
N GLN A 386 -17.02 2.11 -25.54
CA GLN A 386 -17.64 1.71 -24.27
C GLN A 386 -17.63 0.19 -24.20
N THR A 387 -17.29 -0.38 -23.03
CA THR A 387 -17.73 -1.74 -22.69
C THR A 387 -19.24 -1.81 -22.99
N PRO A 388 -19.74 -2.81 -23.76
CA PRO A 388 -21.16 -2.88 -24.10
C PRO A 388 -22.01 -2.77 -22.84
N SER A 389 -23.18 -2.14 -22.94
CA SER A 389 -24.11 -2.15 -21.81
C SER A 389 -24.54 -3.59 -21.51
N LEU A 390 -24.81 -3.96 -20.26
CA LEU A 390 -25.42 -5.29 -19.98
C LEU A 390 -26.81 -5.42 -20.64
N ALA A 391 -27.41 -4.31 -21.09
CA ALA A 391 -28.60 -4.33 -21.95
C ALA A 391 -28.35 -5.01 -23.32
N GLU A 392 -27.11 -5.04 -23.79
CA GLU A 392 -26.69 -5.58 -25.09
C GLU A 392 -26.20 -7.04 -24.99
N MET A 393 -26.43 -7.71 -23.85
CA MET A 393 -25.98 -9.09 -23.63
C MET A 393 -26.68 -10.11 -24.53
N SER A 394 -25.89 -10.99 -25.14
CA SER A 394 -26.39 -12.10 -25.97
C SER A 394 -26.55 -13.40 -25.17
N PRO A 395 -27.38 -14.37 -25.63
CA PRO A 395 -27.43 -15.70 -25.02
C PRO A 395 -26.07 -16.40 -24.94
N THR A 396 -25.20 -16.17 -25.93
CA THR A 396 -23.82 -16.67 -25.94
C THR A 396 -22.96 -16.06 -24.83
N ASP A 397 -23.16 -14.77 -24.51
CA ASP A 397 -22.45 -14.10 -23.42
C ASP A 397 -22.90 -14.60 -22.06
N VAL A 398 -24.21 -14.79 -21.88
CA VAL A 398 -24.79 -15.37 -20.66
C VAL A 398 -24.26 -16.79 -20.46
N ALA A 399 -24.19 -17.61 -21.53
CA ALA A 399 -23.64 -18.97 -21.45
C ALA A 399 -22.14 -18.98 -21.15
N ALA A 400 -21.37 -18.03 -21.69
CA ALA A 400 -19.94 -17.88 -21.39
C ALA A 400 -19.72 -17.46 -19.93
N GLY A 401 -20.47 -16.47 -19.44
CA GLY A 401 -20.45 -16.03 -18.06
C GLY A 401 -20.82 -17.14 -17.08
N LYS A 402 -21.85 -17.92 -17.41
CA LYS A 402 -22.27 -19.08 -16.60
C LYS A 402 -21.14 -20.07 -16.37
N ARG A 403 -20.36 -20.41 -17.42
CA ARG A 403 -19.26 -21.38 -17.29
C ARG A 403 -18.20 -20.90 -16.29
N VAL A 404 -17.85 -19.61 -16.32
CA VAL A 404 -16.88 -19.05 -15.38
C VAL A 404 -17.47 -18.94 -13.99
N PHE A 405 -18.73 -18.51 -13.88
CA PHE A 405 -19.46 -18.45 -12.61
C PHE A 405 -19.53 -19.82 -11.93
N ASP A 406 -19.89 -20.88 -12.66
CA ASP A 406 -19.98 -22.24 -12.12
C ASP A 406 -18.61 -22.73 -11.60
N ALA A 407 -17.52 -22.34 -12.27
CA ALA A 407 -16.16 -22.74 -11.90
C ALA A 407 -15.58 -21.95 -10.70
N GLN A 408 -15.94 -20.66 -10.56
CA GLN A 408 -15.23 -19.74 -9.65
C GLN A 408 -16.13 -19.11 -8.58
N CYS A 409 -17.42 -18.92 -8.86
CA CYS A 409 -18.33 -18.18 -8.00
C CYS A 409 -19.36 -19.08 -7.29
N ALA A 410 -19.70 -20.22 -7.88
CA ALA A 410 -20.76 -21.09 -7.39
C ALA A 410 -20.47 -21.74 -6.03
N TRP A 411 -19.20 -21.84 -5.62
CA TRP A 411 -18.86 -22.31 -4.27
C TRP A 411 -19.45 -21.41 -3.17
N CYS A 412 -19.37 -20.08 -3.35
CA CYS A 412 -20.02 -19.14 -2.43
C CYS A 412 -21.49 -18.91 -2.75
N HIS A 413 -21.81 -18.69 -4.03
CA HIS A 413 -23.11 -18.16 -4.46
C HIS A 413 -24.11 -19.24 -4.90
N GLY A 414 -23.77 -20.52 -4.73
CA GLY A 414 -24.61 -21.65 -5.11
C GLY A 414 -24.66 -21.89 -6.62
N ALA A 415 -24.89 -23.15 -7.00
CA ALA A 415 -25.13 -23.50 -8.40
C ALA A 415 -26.38 -22.77 -8.92
N GLY A 416 -26.27 -22.11 -10.08
CA GLY A 416 -27.38 -21.28 -10.59
C GLY A 416 -27.61 -19.98 -9.81
N GLY A 417 -26.67 -19.59 -8.95
CA GLY A 417 -26.73 -18.35 -8.16
C GLY A 417 -27.82 -18.33 -7.10
N THR A 418 -28.19 -19.48 -6.54
CA THR A 418 -29.24 -19.62 -5.51
C THR A 418 -28.82 -19.12 -4.12
N GLY A 419 -27.59 -18.63 -3.98
CA GLY A 419 -26.99 -18.20 -2.73
C GLY A 419 -26.39 -19.35 -1.92
N GLY A 420 -25.86 -18.99 -0.75
CA GLY A 420 -25.16 -19.89 0.17
C GLY A 420 -24.38 -19.05 1.17
N PHE A 421 -23.07 -19.27 1.23
CA PHE A 421 -22.14 -18.37 1.92
C PHE A 421 -22.23 -16.94 1.37
N GLY A 422 -22.45 -16.79 0.06
CA GLY A 422 -22.76 -15.52 -0.61
C GLY A 422 -24.26 -15.28 -0.82
N PRO A 423 -24.64 -14.06 -1.25
CA PRO A 423 -26.03 -13.73 -1.56
C PRO A 423 -26.57 -14.55 -2.74
N ASP A 424 -27.88 -14.84 -2.67
CA ASP A 424 -28.71 -15.31 -3.78
C ASP A 424 -28.84 -14.23 -4.86
N PHE A 425 -28.75 -14.59 -6.14
CA PHE A 425 -28.83 -13.72 -7.31
C PHE A 425 -30.13 -13.86 -8.10
N GLN A 426 -31.06 -14.75 -7.71
CA GLN A 426 -32.40 -14.88 -8.29
C GLN A 426 -33.34 -13.75 -7.85
N ARG A 427 -32.85 -12.51 -7.96
CA ARG A 427 -33.56 -11.28 -7.60
C ARG A 427 -33.13 -10.12 -8.47
N VAL A 428 -34.02 -9.16 -8.66
CA VAL A 428 -33.78 -8.00 -9.52
C VAL A 428 -32.80 -7.01 -8.89
N THR A 429 -32.90 -6.79 -7.57
CA THR A 429 -32.11 -5.79 -6.85
C THR A 429 -30.98 -6.43 -6.05
N LEU A 430 -29.77 -5.90 -6.24
CA LEU A 430 -28.56 -6.33 -5.54
C LEU A 430 -28.06 -5.19 -4.66
N ARG A 431 -27.86 -5.46 -3.37
CA ARG A 431 -27.52 -4.44 -2.36
C ARG A 431 -26.26 -3.64 -2.71
N TYR A 432 -25.22 -4.33 -3.18
CA TYR A 432 -23.92 -3.72 -3.52
C TYR A 432 -23.80 -3.33 -4.99
N ALA A 433 -24.65 -3.88 -5.87
CA ALA A 433 -24.59 -3.68 -7.31
C ALA A 433 -25.84 -2.93 -7.82
N SER A 434 -25.91 -1.63 -7.51
CA SER A 434 -27.03 -0.77 -7.92
C SER A 434 -27.05 -0.45 -9.42
N THR A 435 -25.91 -0.58 -10.09
CA THR A 435 -25.75 -0.38 -11.54
C THR A 435 -25.03 -1.56 -12.18
N ASP A 436 -25.15 -1.69 -13.50
CA ASP A 436 -24.45 -2.72 -14.26
C ASP A 436 -22.94 -2.55 -14.21
N ALA A 437 -22.45 -1.31 -14.25
CA ALA A 437 -21.04 -1.00 -14.05
C ALA A 437 -20.54 -1.46 -12.67
N SER A 438 -21.32 -1.19 -11.61
CA SER A 438 -20.96 -1.67 -10.26
C SER A 438 -21.00 -3.19 -10.14
N LEU A 439 -21.85 -3.87 -10.90
CA LEU A 439 -21.86 -5.33 -10.91
C LEU A 439 -20.60 -5.91 -11.55
N VAL A 440 -20.18 -5.35 -12.70
CA VAL A 440 -18.94 -5.75 -13.38
C VAL A 440 -17.72 -5.48 -12.49
N ASP A 441 -17.71 -4.32 -11.83
CA ASP A 441 -16.63 -3.94 -10.91
C ASP A 441 -16.55 -4.88 -9.70
N ILE A 442 -17.68 -5.24 -9.08
CA ILE A 442 -17.72 -6.19 -7.97
C ILE A 442 -17.25 -7.58 -8.38
N VAL A 443 -17.61 -8.03 -9.59
CA VAL A 443 -17.11 -9.32 -10.12
C VAL A 443 -15.58 -9.28 -10.29
N ARG A 444 -15.03 -8.13 -10.68
CA ARG A 444 -13.60 -7.94 -10.91
C ARG A 444 -12.83 -7.83 -9.59
N ASN A 445 -13.26 -6.90 -8.74
CA ASN A 445 -12.48 -6.38 -7.63
C ASN A 445 -12.99 -6.88 -6.27
N GLY A 446 -14.10 -7.60 -6.23
CA GLY A 446 -14.74 -8.04 -5.00
C GLY A 446 -15.43 -6.88 -4.29
N ILE A 447 -15.74 -7.07 -3.02
CA ILE A 447 -16.31 -6.00 -2.18
C ILE A 447 -15.35 -5.77 -1.01
N PRO A 448 -14.63 -4.63 -0.95
CA PRO A 448 -13.69 -4.33 0.12
C PRO A 448 -14.33 -4.47 1.51
N GLY A 449 -13.57 -5.05 2.45
CA GLY A 449 -14.04 -5.26 3.83
C GLY A 449 -15.11 -6.35 4.00
N THR A 450 -15.33 -7.18 2.98
CA THR A 450 -16.25 -8.35 3.04
C THR A 450 -15.54 -9.63 2.64
N GLU A 451 -16.22 -10.77 2.78
CA GLU A 451 -15.69 -12.07 2.34
C GLU A 451 -15.82 -12.30 0.83
N MET A 452 -16.39 -11.35 0.06
CA MET A 452 -16.43 -11.44 -1.41
C MET A 452 -15.06 -11.06 -1.98
N PRO A 453 -14.27 -12.04 -2.46
CA PRO A 453 -12.93 -11.77 -2.96
C PRO A 453 -12.99 -11.03 -4.29
N GLY A 454 -11.94 -10.26 -4.60
CA GLY A 454 -11.65 -9.94 -6.00
C GLY A 454 -11.34 -11.23 -6.75
N SER A 455 -11.84 -11.36 -7.99
CA SER A 455 -11.64 -12.59 -8.76
C SER A 455 -10.15 -12.87 -8.97
N PRO A 456 -9.73 -14.15 -9.01
CA PRO A 456 -8.33 -14.53 -9.12
C PRO A 456 -7.70 -14.11 -10.46
N SER A 457 -6.37 -14.16 -10.51
CA SER A 457 -5.52 -13.90 -11.68
C SER A 457 -6.06 -14.58 -12.95
N GLY A 458 -6.26 -13.83 -14.03
CA GLY A 458 -6.68 -14.35 -15.35
C GLY A 458 -8.11 -14.02 -15.79
N LEU A 459 -8.91 -13.35 -14.96
CA LEU A 459 -10.23 -12.88 -15.35
C LEU A 459 -10.13 -11.59 -16.19
N THR A 460 -10.49 -11.65 -17.48
CA THR A 460 -10.47 -10.48 -18.38
C THR A 460 -11.69 -9.57 -18.16
N ASP A 461 -11.63 -8.32 -18.63
CA ASP A 461 -12.79 -7.40 -18.62
C ASP A 461 -14.02 -7.99 -19.32
N ARG A 462 -13.79 -8.72 -20.42
CA ARG A 462 -14.86 -9.42 -21.12
C ARG A 462 -15.47 -10.53 -20.26
N MET A 463 -14.65 -11.29 -19.53
CA MET A 463 -15.14 -12.35 -18.64
C MET A 463 -15.88 -11.78 -17.44
N ALA A 464 -15.40 -10.70 -16.83
CA ALA A 464 -16.11 -9.99 -15.75
C ALA A 464 -17.49 -9.50 -16.22
N TRP A 465 -17.53 -8.89 -17.40
CA TRP A 465 -18.77 -8.45 -18.02
C TRP A 465 -19.72 -9.60 -18.35
N GLN A 466 -19.21 -10.73 -18.87
CA GLN A 466 -20.02 -11.91 -19.16
C GLN A 466 -20.58 -12.55 -17.88
N ILE A 467 -19.82 -12.60 -16.80
CA ILE A 467 -20.30 -13.06 -15.49
C ILE A 467 -21.39 -12.12 -14.97
N ALA A 468 -21.19 -10.79 -15.07
CA ALA A 468 -22.21 -9.82 -14.71
C ALA A 468 -23.49 -9.98 -15.55
N ALA A 469 -23.37 -10.26 -16.85
CA ALA A 469 -24.49 -10.59 -17.73
C ALA A 469 -25.22 -11.85 -17.27
N TYR A 470 -24.49 -12.89 -16.90
CA TYR A 470 -25.08 -14.10 -16.31
C TYR A 470 -25.82 -13.79 -15.00
N VAL A 471 -25.20 -13.08 -14.06
CA VAL A 471 -25.83 -12.69 -12.79
C VAL A 471 -27.10 -11.85 -13.03
N ARG A 472 -27.09 -10.91 -13.97
CA ARG A 472 -28.30 -10.16 -14.37
C ARG A 472 -29.38 -11.05 -14.97
N SER A 473 -29.01 -12.09 -15.70
CA SER A 473 -29.99 -13.05 -16.24
C SER A 473 -30.70 -13.84 -15.15
N LEU A 474 -30.03 -14.12 -14.02
CA LEU A 474 -30.61 -14.84 -12.88
C LEU A 474 -31.70 -14.04 -12.18
N GLY A 475 -31.56 -12.71 -12.12
CA GLY A 475 -32.58 -11.83 -11.55
C GLY A 475 -33.90 -11.79 -12.33
N ARG A 476 -33.95 -12.39 -13.52
CA ARG A 476 -35.16 -12.55 -14.35
C ARG A 476 -35.90 -13.86 -14.08
N VAL A 477 -35.32 -14.76 -13.29
CA VAL A 477 -35.96 -16.01 -12.83
C VAL A 477 -36.77 -15.70 -11.57
N ALA A 478 -37.98 -16.25 -11.47
CA ALA A 478 -38.80 -16.11 -10.28
C ALA A 478 -38.07 -16.69 -9.06
N ALA A 479 -37.93 -15.88 -8.00
CA ALA A 479 -37.28 -16.30 -6.77
C ALA A 479 -37.98 -17.54 -6.19
N ARG A 480 -37.20 -18.54 -5.79
CA ARG A 480 -37.75 -19.74 -5.16
C ARG A 480 -38.39 -19.37 -3.81
N PRO A 481 -39.62 -19.83 -3.52
CA PRO A 481 -40.22 -19.60 -2.21
C PRO A 481 -39.37 -20.22 -1.11
N ILE A 482 -39.10 -19.44 -0.05
CA ILE A 482 -38.45 -19.94 1.16
C ILE A 482 -39.55 -20.57 2.03
N PRO A 483 -39.42 -21.83 2.48
CA PRO A 483 -40.37 -22.44 3.40
C PRO A 483 -40.46 -21.67 4.72
N GLY A 484 -41.66 -21.62 5.30
CA GLY A 484 -41.91 -20.95 6.58
C GLY A 484 -42.56 -19.56 6.47
N ASP A 485 -42.88 -19.00 7.61
CA ASP A 485 -43.54 -17.70 7.79
C ASP A 485 -42.63 -16.73 8.57
N PRO A 486 -42.20 -15.62 7.95
CA PRO A 486 -41.34 -14.62 8.59
C PRO A 486 -41.92 -14.00 9.87
N GLN A 487 -43.24 -13.88 10.00
CA GLN A 487 -43.86 -13.31 11.21
C GLN A 487 -43.75 -14.29 12.38
N ARG A 488 -44.02 -15.58 12.14
CA ARG A 488 -43.79 -16.62 13.16
C ARG A 488 -42.30 -16.76 13.47
N GLY A 489 -41.43 -16.64 12.47
CA GLY A 489 -39.98 -16.68 12.66
C GLY A 489 -39.45 -15.54 13.53
N ALA A 490 -40.03 -14.34 13.43
CA ALA A 490 -39.71 -13.23 14.32
C ALA A 490 -40.06 -13.56 15.78
N ALA A 491 -41.18 -14.25 16.02
CA ALA A 491 -41.54 -14.72 17.36
C ALA A 491 -40.56 -15.81 17.86
N VAL A 492 -40.16 -16.74 16.99
CA VAL A 492 -39.13 -17.75 17.30
C VAL A 492 -37.80 -17.09 17.69
N TYR A 493 -37.36 -16.06 16.96
CA TYR A 493 -36.14 -15.30 17.25
C TYR A 493 -36.15 -14.69 18.67
N GLN A 494 -37.28 -14.09 19.06
CA GLN A 494 -37.43 -13.47 20.38
C GLN A 494 -37.53 -14.50 21.50
N ALA A 495 -38.29 -15.58 21.28
CA ALA A 495 -38.53 -16.60 22.31
C ALA A 495 -37.32 -17.50 22.60
N ASN A 496 -36.37 -17.62 21.65
CA ASN A 496 -35.28 -18.61 21.72
C ASN A 496 -33.90 -18.00 22.00
N GLY A 497 -33.87 -16.80 22.58
CA GLY A 497 -32.64 -16.18 23.10
C GLY A 497 -31.69 -15.62 22.03
N CYS A 498 -32.10 -15.58 20.76
CA CYS A 498 -31.26 -15.08 19.67
C CYS A 498 -30.88 -13.60 19.89
N ALA A 499 -31.83 -12.80 20.40
CA ALA A 499 -31.64 -11.39 20.71
C ALA A 499 -30.62 -11.13 21.84
N ALA A 500 -30.27 -12.12 22.66
CA ALA A 500 -29.25 -11.95 23.71
C ALA A 500 -27.84 -11.76 23.12
N CYS A 501 -27.60 -12.30 21.93
CA CYS A 501 -26.30 -12.24 21.27
C CYS A 501 -26.29 -11.43 19.99
N HIS A 502 -27.42 -11.35 19.27
CA HIS A 502 -27.49 -10.73 17.95
C HIS A 502 -28.33 -9.45 17.93
N VAL A 503 -27.83 -8.45 17.21
CA VAL A 503 -28.58 -7.22 16.91
C VAL A 503 -29.46 -7.43 15.68
N VAL A 504 -30.69 -6.91 15.75
CA VAL A 504 -31.54 -6.62 14.58
C VAL A 504 -32.10 -5.23 14.73
N LEU A 505 -31.84 -4.35 13.75
CA LEU A 505 -32.31 -2.96 13.71
C LEU A 505 -32.02 -2.19 15.02
N GLY A 506 -30.80 -2.36 15.55
CA GLY A 506 -30.33 -1.69 16.77
C GLY A 506 -30.82 -2.31 18.08
N SER A 507 -31.60 -3.39 18.04
CA SER A 507 -32.07 -4.11 19.24
C SER A 507 -31.40 -5.48 19.39
N GLY A 508 -30.85 -5.76 20.57
CA GLY A 508 -30.23 -7.04 20.92
C GLY A 508 -28.78 -6.93 21.39
N GLY A 509 -28.09 -8.07 21.52
CA GLY A 509 -26.70 -8.16 21.97
C GLY A 509 -25.68 -8.01 20.85
N VAL A 510 -24.43 -7.72 21.23
CA VAL A 510 -23.29 -7.47 20.31
C VAL A 510 -22.21 -8.56 20.39
N LEU A 511 -22.55 -9.72 20.95
CA LEU A 511 -21.63 -10.85 21.06
C LEU A 511 -21.52 -11.62 19.74
N GLY A 512 -22.65 -11.76 19.04
CA GLY A 512 -22.75 -12.33 17.70
C GLY A 512 -22.88 -11.25 16.61
N PRO A 513 -22.80 -11.67 15.33
CA PRO A 513 -23.01 -10.79 14.19
C PRO A 513 -24.32 -10.00 14.23
N ASP A 514 -24.28 -8.78 13.72
CA ASP A 514 -25.47 -8.00 13.40
C ASP A 514 -26.24 -8.69 12.26
N LEU A 515 -27.50 -9.05 12.53
CA LEU A 515 -28.36 -9.79 11.61
C LEU A 515 -29.30 -8.88 10.80
N THR A 516 -29.26 -7.56 11.01
CA THR A 516 -30.13 -6.56 10.39
C THR A 516 -30.25 -6.71 8.87
N ALA A 517 -29.18 -7.13 8.20
CA ALA A 517 -29.16 -7.32 6.76
C ALA A 517 -28.72 -8.73 6.34
N VAL A 518 -28.85 -9.72 7.22
CA VAL A 518 -28.30 -11.07 6.98
C VAL A 518 -28.91 -11.76 5.75
N GLY A 519 -30.20 -11.56 5.47
CA GLY A 519 -30.89 -12.08 4.27
C GLY A 519 -30.51 -11.38 2.96
N ALA A 520 -29.84 -10.23 3.04
CA ALA A 520 -29.19 -9.61 1.89
C ALA A 520 -27.76 -10.15 1.66
N LEU A 521 -27.15 -10.77 2.68
CA LEU A 521 -25.75 -11.21 2.67
C LEU A 521 -25.60 -12.72 2.46
N ARG A 522 -26.53 -13.52 2.99
CA ARG A 522 -26.46 -14.99 3.04
C ARG A 522 -27.70 -15.63 2.41
N GLY A 523 -27.53 -16.84 1.88
CA GLY A 523 -28.62 -17.66 1.35
C GLY A 523 -29.36 -18.45 2.45
N PRO A 524 -30.62 -18.87 2.23
CA PRO A 524 -31.41 -19.60 3.22
C PRO A 524 -30.78 -20.90 3.70
N ALA A 525 -30.06 -21.63 2.83
CA ALA A 525 -29.36 -22.86 3.19
C ALA A 525 -28.25 -22.61 4.22
N TYR A 526 -27.46 -21.54 4.03
CA TYR A 526 -26.41 -21.13 4.96
C TYR A 526 -26.98 -20.67 6.30
N LEU A 527 -28.08 -19.92 6.28
CA LEU A 527 -28.79 -19.51 7.49
C LEU A 527 -29.27 -20.72 8.29
N ARG A 528 -29.82 -21.74 7.60
CA ARG A 528 -30.24 -22.99 8.25
C ARG A 528 -29.07 -23.74 8.85
N GLU A 529 -27.99 -23.92 8.09
CA GLU A 529 -26.78 -24.62 8.55
C GLU A 529 -26.19 -23.93 9.79
N SER A 530 -26.10 -22.59 9.78
CA SER A 530 -25.61 -21.81 10.92
C SER A 530 -26.46 -22.01 12.20
N LEU A 531 -27.75 -22.32 12.07
CA LEU A 531 -28.63 -22.59 13.22
C LEU A 531 -28.46 -24.01 13.77
N ILE A 532 -28.26 -25.00 12.90
CA ILE A 532 -28.20 -26.42 13.31
C ILE A 532 -26.77 -26.89 13.64
N ASP A 533 -25.77 -26.34 12.96
CA ASP A 533 -24.35 -26.60 13.18
C ASP A 533 -23.54 -25.29 13.12
N PRO A 534 -23.64 -24.44 14.16
CA PRO A 534 -22.88 -23.19 14.22
C PRO A 534 -21.35 -23.40 14.31
N ALA A 535 -20.89 -24.64 14.51
CA ALA A 535 -19.48 -25.00 14.49
C ALA A 535 -19.01 -25.50 13.11
N ALA A 536 -19.89 -25.58 12.10
CA ALA A 536 -19.48 -25.89 10.73
C ALA A 536 -18.79 -24.71 10.04
N THR A 537 -19.15 -23.47 10.43
CA THR A 537 -18.63 -22.25 9.79
C THR A 537 -18.14 -21.24 10.82
N HIS A 538 -16.85 -20.86 10.76
CA HIS A 538 -16.23 -19.91 11.69
C HIS A 538 -15.73 -18.67 10.94
N PRO A 539 -16.47 -17.54 10.98
CA PRO A 539 -15.98 -16.29 10.44
C PRO A 539 -14.73 -15.85 11.22
N PRO A 540 -13.62 -15.47 10.55
CA PRO A 540 -12.39 -15.03 11.24
C PRO A 540 -12.59 -13.88 12.23
N ALA A 541 -13.63 -13.06 12.01
CA ALA A 541 -14.03 -11.95 12.87
C ALA A 541 -14.61 -12.39 14.23
N TYR A 542 -14.98 -13.67 14.40
CA TYR A 542 -15.59 -14.20 15.63
C TYR A 542 -14.76 -15.31 16.27
N LEU A 543 -13.43 -15.22 16.15
CA LEU A 543 -12.51 -16.18 16.79
C LEU A 543 -12.66 -16.16 18.32
N VAL A 544 -12.98 -17.32 18.90
CA VAL A 544 -12.96 -17.53 20.34
C VAL A 544 -11.52 -17.64 20.82
N VAL A 545 -11.18 -16.87 21.86
CA VAL A 545 -9.88 -16.88 22.51
C VAL A 545 -10.06 -17.05 24.01
N ARG A 546 -9.26 -17.94 24.58
CA ARG A 546 -9.14 -18.17 26.01
C ARG A 546 -7.78 -17.63 26.48
N VAL A 547 -7.81 -16.76 27.49
CA VAL A 547 -6.61 -16.17 28.08
C VAL A 547 -6.57 -16.41 29.57
N VAL A 548 -5.37 -16.58 30.12
CA VAL A 548 -5.14 -16.69 31.56
C VAL A 548 -4.11 -15.63 31.93
N THR A 549 -4.43 -14.79 32.90
CA THR A 549 -3.51 -13.78 33.44
C THR A 549 -2.41 -14.42 34.28
N ASN A 550 -1.31 -13.72 34.53
CA ASN A 550 -0.26 -14.16 35.45
C ASN A 550 -0.78 -14.37 36.89
N GLY A 551 -1.86 -13.68 37.26
CA GLY A 551 -2.57 -13.88 38.53
C GLY A 551 -3.57 -15.05 38.51
N GLY A 552 -3.63 -15.85 37.44
CA GLY A 552 -4.49 -17.03 37.33
C GLY A 552 -5.95 -16.75 36.93
N LYS A 553 -6.35 -15.49 36.72
CA LYS A 553 -7.70 -15.17 36.23
C LYS A 553 -7.85 -15.61 34.77
N GLU A 554 -8.85 -16.44 34.50
CA GLU A 554 -9.23 -16.88 33.16
C GLU A 554 -10.30 -15.95 32.56
N ILE A 555 -10.15 -15.61 31.28
CA ILE A 555 -11.12 -14.88 30.47
C ILE A 555 -11.27 -15.61 29.14
N ARG A 556 -12.50 -15.88 28.73
CA ARG A 556 -12.80 -16.52 27.45
C ARG A 556 -13.83 -15.67 26.70
N GLY A 557 -13.50 -15.27 25.47
CA GLY A 557 -14.29 -14.31 24.71
C GLY A 557 -13.97 -14.27 23.22
N ILE A 558 -14.75 -13.47 22.48
CA ILE A 558 -14.52 -13.20 21.06
C ILE A 558 -13.41 -12.16 20.92
N ARG A 559 -12.41 -12.44 20.08
CA ARG A 559 -11.34 -11.49 19.77
C ARG A 559 -11.85 -10.35 18.91
N LEU A 560 -11.76 -9.14 19.43
CA LEU A 560 -12.10 -7.91 18.71
C LEU A 560 -10.89 -7.31 17.98
N ASN A 561 -9.73 -7.34 18.62
CA ASN A 561 -8.47 -6.84 18.05
C ASN A 561 -7.27 -7.53 18.72
N GLU A 562 -6.14 -7.57 18.03
CA GLU A 562 -4.89 -8.14 18.55
C GLU A 562 -3.68 -7.54 17.82
N ASP A 563 -2.73 -6.99 18.58
CA ASP A 563 -1.43 -6.51 18.07
C ASP A 563 -0.28 -7.22 18.80
N VAL A 564 0.96 -6.72 18.68
CA VAL A 564 2.14 -7.34 19.31
C VAL A 564 2.15 -7.22 20.84
N PHE A 565 1.46 -6.25 21.42
CA PHE A 565 1.43 -5.97 22.86
C PHE A 565 0.08 -6.28 23.50
N TRP A 566 -1.02 -6.13 22.78
CA TRP A 566 -2.37 -6.15 23.34
C TRP A 566 -3.28 -7.20 22.68
N ILE A 567 -4.23 -7.69 23.45
CA ILE A 567 -5.38 -8.46 22.97
C ILE A 567 -6.66 -7.90 23.57
N HIS A 568 -7.66 -7.66 22.71
CA HIS A 568 -8.96 -7.14 23.09
C HIS A 568 -10.02 -8.24 22.92
N LEU A 569 -10.72 -8.57 24.00
CA LEU A 569 -11.74 -9.63 24.01
C LEU A 569 -13.09 -9.07 24.47
N ARG A 570 -14.17 -9.61 23.92
CA ARG A 570 -15.52 -9.46 24.47
C ARG A 570 -15.99 -10.81 25.02
N ASP A 571 -16.29 -10.89 26.31
CA ASP A 571 -16.77 -12.14 26.92
C ASP A 571 -18.29 -12.35 26.74
N GLN A 572 -18.80 -13.48 27.24
CA GLN A 572 -20.23 -13.83 27.15
C GLN A 572 -21.17 -12.88 27.90
N THR A 573 -20.65 -12.08 28.83
CA THR A 573 -21.41 -11.03 29.53
C THR A 573 -21.41 -9.71 28.75
N SER A 574 -20.81 -9.69 27.56
CA SER A 574 -20.52 -8.51 26.75
C SER A 574 -19.50 -7.55 27.36
N ALA A 575 -18.77 -7.96 28.40
CA ALA A 575 -17.71 -7.14 28.99
C ALA A 575 -16.49 -7.10 28.07
N LEU A 576 -15.92 -5.90 27.93
CA LEU A 576 -14.71 -5.66 27.15
C LEU A 576 -13.48 -5.84 28.06
N HIS A 577 -12.53 -6.67 27.61
CA HIS A 577 -11.26 -6.91 28.27
C HIS A 577 -10.13 -6.45 27.36
N VAL A 578 -9.33 -5.49 27.83
CA VAL A 578 -8.12 -5.02 27.16
C VAL A 578 -6.93 -5.51 27.98
N LEU A 579 -6.14 -6.42 27.41
CA LEU A 579 -5.13 -7.17 28.15
C LEU A 579 -3.77 -7.03 27.47
N GLN A 580 -2.73 -6.66 28.24
CA GLN A 580 -1.36 -6.76 27.75
C GLN A 580 -0.95 -8.22 27.71
N LYS A 581 -0.38 -8.67 26.59
CA LYS A 581 0.12 -10.02 26.44
C LYS A 581 1.23 -10.37 27.43
N ALA A 582 1.99 -9.37 27.89
CA ALA A 582 3.01 -9.55 28.94
C ALA A 582 2.41 -9.96 30.30
N ASP A 583 1.16 -9.62 30.56
CA ASP A 583 0.43 -9.96 31.80
C ASP A 583 -0.31 -11.29 31.70
N LEU A 584 -0.17 -12.01 30.57
CA LEU A 584 -0.86 -13.26 30.29
C LEU A 584 0.11 -14.44 30.34
N SER A 585 -0.27 -15.46 31.10
CA SER A 585 0.41 -16.75 31.14
C SER A 585 -0.06 -17.68 30.02
N LEU A 586 -1.25 -17.44 29.44
CA LEU A 586 -1.79 -18.20 28.32
C LEU A 586 -2.60 -17.31 27.37
N VAL A 587 -2.41 -17.54 26.07
CA VAL A 587 -3.29 -17.04 24.99
C VAL A 587 -3.58 -18.19 24.02
N GLU A 588 -4.72 -18.83 24.19
CA GLU A 588 -5.18 -19.99 23.42
C GLU A 588 -6.27 -19.58 22.43
N ARG A 589 -6.08 -19.93 21.15
CA ARG A 589 -7.02 -19.61 20.07
C ARG A 589 -7.82 -20.87 19.75
N GLU A 590 -9.14 -20.76 19.73
CA GLU A 590 -10.04 -21.89 19.56
C GLU A 590 -10.84 -21.74 18.25
N PRO A 591 -10.22 -21.97 17.07
CA PRO A 591 -10.86 -21.71 15.77
C PRO A 591 -12.08 -22.59 15.50
N LYS A 592 -12.27 -23.68 16.26
CA LYS A 592 -13.43 -24.57 16.15
C LYS A 592 -14.53 -24.27 17.18
N ALA A 593 -14.27 -23.39 18.15
CA ALA A 593 -15.25 -23.07 19.18
C ALA A 593 -16.22 -21.98 18.70
N THR A 594 -17.45 -22.04 19.20
CA THR A 594 -18.48 -21.03 19.00
C THR A 594 -19.27 -20.85 20.29
N PHE A 595 -19.73 -19.62 20.56
CA PHE A 595 -20.69 -19.34 21.63
C PHE A 595 -22.14 -19.49 21.17
N MET A 596 -22.38 -19.62 19.87
CA MET A 596 -23.72 -19.85 19.34
C MET A 596 -24.14 -21.30 19.64
N PRO A 597 -25.27 -21.52 20.34
CA PRO A 597 -25.76 -22.87 20.58
C PRO A 597 -26.34 -23.47 19.29
N SER A 598 -26.28 -24.80 19.16
CA SER A 598 -27.05 -25.51 18.13
C SER A 598 -28.53 -25.53 18.49
N TYR A 599 -29.37 -25.27 17.48
CA TYR A 599 -30.83 -25.33 17.58
C TYR A 599 -31.43 -26.58 16.93
N ALA A 600 -30.60 -27.52 16.44
CA ALA A 600 -31.05 -28.74 15.75
C ALA A 600 -32.04 -29.59 16.55
N SER A 601 -31.89 -29.61 17.88
CA SER A 601 -32.78 -30.32 18.81
C SER A 601 -33.66 -29.38 19.65
N ARG A 602 -33.54 -28.06 19.47
CA ARG A 602 -34.25 -27.04 20.26
C ARG A 602 -35.47 -26.46 19.55
N LEU A 603 -35.49 -26.51 18.22
CA LEU A 603 -36.58 -26.05 17.38
C LEU A 603 -37.19 -27.22 16.61
N SER A 604 -38.50 -27.22 16.45
CA SER A 604 -39.17 -28.10 15.49
C SER A 604 -38.79 -27.74 14.05
N ALA A 605 -39.05 -28.64 13.10
CA ALA A 605 -38.80 -28.38 11.68
C ALA A 605 -39.55 -27.13 11.18
N THR A 606 -40.79 -26.93 11.63
CA THR A 606 -41.60 -25.76 11.27
C THR A 606 -41.04 -24.46 11.86
N GLU A 607 -40.63 -24.47 13.13
CA GLU A 607 -40.02 -23.28 13.76
C GLU A 607 -38.69 -22.91 13.12
N LEU A 608 -37.90 -23.92 12.72
CA LEU A 608 -36.64 -23.71 12.01
C LEU A 608 -36.88 -23.11 10.62
N ASP A 609 -37.88 -23.59 9.89
CA ASP A 609 -38.29 -23.01 8.59
C ASP A 609 -38.76 -21.57 8.76
N ASP A 610 -39.64 -21.31 9.73
CA ASP A 610 -40.13 -19.97 10.05
C ASP A 610 -38.97 -19.01 10.41
N LEU A 611 -38.03 -19.45 11.25
CA LEU A 611 -36.86 -18.64 11.63
C LEU A 611 -35.95 -18.34 10.43
N VAL A 612 -35.70 -19.32 9.56
CA VAL A 612 -34.93 -19.10 8.33
C VAL A 612 -35.65 -18.11 7.40
N ALA A 613 -36.97 -18.22 7.27
CA ALA A 613 -37.78 -17.27 6.49
C ALA A 613 -37.68 -15.84 7.06
N TYR A 614 -37.72 -15.69 8.38
CA TYR A 614 -37.50 -14.41 9.05
C TYR A 614 -36.10 -13.84 8.78
N LEU A 615 -35.03 -14.61 9.03
CA LEU A 615 -33.65 -14.15 8.80
C LEU A 615 -33.40 -13.78 7.32
N ALA A 616 -33.96 -14.54 6.38
CA ALA A 616 -33.87 -14.24 4.95
C ALA A 616 -34.65 -12.97 4.54
N SER A 617 -35.64 -12.57 5.34
CA SER A 617 -36.38 -11.31 5.16
C SER A 617 -35.62 -10.09 5.67
N LEU A 618 -34.65 -10.25 6.59
CA LEU A 618 -33.84 -9.17 7.14
C LEU A 618 -32.83 -8.65 6.12
N ARG A 619 -33.13 -7.51 5.47
CA ARG A 619 -32.34 -6.95 4.36
C ARG A 619 -31.82 -5.53 4.62
N GLY A 620 -31.88 -5.06 5.87
CA GLY A 620 -31.48 -3.71 6.29
C GLY A 620 -32.53 -2.63 6.00
N LYS A 621 -32.26 -1.39 6.45
CA LYS A 621 -33.04 -0.21 6.07
C LYS A 621 -32.79 0.13 4.58
N PRO A 622 -33.81 0.52 3.80
CA PRO A 622 -33.62 1.14 2.49
C PRO A 622 -32.69 2.37 2.61
N ARG A 623 -31.72 2.54 1.71
CA ARG A 623 -30.94 3.79 1.63
C ARG A 623 -31.89 4.92 1.24
N GLY A 624 -32.12 5.90 2.13
CA GLY A 624 -32.86 7.12 1.80
C GLY A 624 -33.91 7.60 2.81
N GLU A 625 -34.15 6.89 3.91
CA GLU A 625 -34.95 7.39 5.03
C GLU A 625 -34.13 7.43 6.32
N PRO A 626 -34.35 8.43 7.19
CA PRO A 626 -33.55 8.66 8.40
C PRO A 626 -33.44 7.47 9.37
#